data_AF-A0A2G7G090-F1
#
_entry.id   AF-A0A2G7G090-F1
#
_cell.length_a   1.000
_cell.length_b   1.000
_cell.length_c   1.000
_cell.angle_alpha   90.00
_cell.angle_beta   90.00
_cell.angle_gamma   90.00
#
_symmetry.space_group_name_H-M   'P 1'
#
loop_
_entity.id
_entity.type
_entity.pdbx_description
1 polymer ?
#
loop_
_entity_poly.entity_id
_entity_poly.type
_entity_poly.pdbx_seq_one_letter_code
_entity_poly.pdbx_strand_id
1 'polypeptide(L)'
;MAAAVQAIGEVSDTLHRYKEERESQQAHQAEFTGNNDYSIFLVIAGLDTLTEGVVRASSTVRGTAVLSNILRTLTQLSRMHSSYLSVMLVNTSGVGAMTSDTHVTPGQMQQRRNPRNNLQVSREDGLHSIFHASEKLFPSLLMRTLEQGIDAHLLLSTVKSAHVVEVIKDRVGNGVGRWCTWDKQIH
;
A
#
# COMPACT_ATOMS: atom_id res chain seq x y z
N MET A 1 -0.14 -4.06 -19.82
CA MET A 1 -1.31 -4.27 -18.93
C MET A 1 -1.81 -5.71 -19.00
N ALA A 2 -2.07 -6.26 -20.21
CA ALA A 2 -2.47 -7.67 -20.37
C ALA A 2 -1.52 -8.64 -19.65
N ALA A 3 -0.20 -8.46 -19.78
CA ALA A 3 0.81 -9.30 -19.12
C ALA A 3 0.71 -9.30 -17.57
N ALA A 4 0.40 -8.17 -16.93
CA ALA A 4 0.31 -8.11 -15.46
C ALA A 4 -0.98 -8.75 -14.94
N VAL A 5 -2.10 -8.52 -15.63
CA VAL A 5 -3.38 -9.17 -15.31
C VAL A 5 -3.27 -10.68 -15.55
N GLN A 6 -2.61 -11.08 -16.64
CA GLN A 6 -2.36 -12.49 -16.94
C GLN A 6 -1.45 -13.14 -15.88
N ALA A 7 -0.37 -12.49 -15.47
CA ALA A 7 0.51 -13.01 -14.41
C ALA A 7 -0.25 -13.18 -13.08
N ILE A 8 -1.12 -12.24 -12.72
CA ILE A 8 -1.99 -12.38 -11.53
C ILE A 8 -2.95 -13.56 -11.70
N GLY A 9 -3.51 -13.75 -12.91
CA GLY A 9 -4.34 -14.90 -13.25
C GLY A 9 -3.57 -16.22 -13.08
N GLU A 10 -2.38 -16.33 -13.67
CA GLU A 10 -1.52 -17.52 -13.58
C GLU A 10 -1.14 -17.85 -12.12
N VAL A 11 -0.84 -16.84 -11.31
CA VAL A 11 -0.58 -17.00 -9.87
C VAL A 11 -1.84 -17.48 -9.15
N SER A 12 -3.01 -16.91 -9.47
CA SER A 12 -4.29 -17.34 -8.92
C SER A 12 -4.60 -18.80 -9.26
N ASP A 13 -4.41 -19.20 -10.52
CA ASP A 13 -4.64 -20.57 -10.97
C ASP A 13 -3.66 -21.55 -10.32
N THR A 14 -2.41 -21.13 -10.15
CA THR A 14 -1.39 -21.92 -9.43
C THR A 14 -1.76 -22.09 -7.95
N LEU A 15 -2.22 -21.03 -7.30
CA LEU A 15 -2.71 -21.08 -5.92
C LEU A 15 -3.95 -21.99 -5.77
N HIS A 16 -4.84 -21.97 -6.77
CA HIS A 16 -6.02 -22.81 -6.80
C HIS A 16 -5.64 -24.29 -6.94
N ARG A 17 -4.80 -24.64 -7.92
CA ARG A 17 -4.28 -26.00 -8.10
C ARG A 17 -3.57 -26.51 -6.84
N TYR A 18 -2.74 -25.67 -6.23
CA TYR A 18 -2.03 -26.03 -5.01
C TYR A 18 -2.98 -26.34 -3.85
N LYS A 19 -4.15 -25.68 -3.80
CA LYS A 19 -5.22 -26.01 -2.85
C LYS A 19 -5.85 -27.38 -3.15
N GLU A 20 -6.20 -27.65 -4.41
CA GLU A 20 -6.83 -28.92 -4.81
C GLU A 20 -5.89 -30.12 -4.57
N GLU A 21 -4.60 -29.96 -4.85
CA GLU A 21 -3.56 -30.96 -4.54
C GLU A 21 -3.48 -31.24 -3.03
N ARG A 22 -3.65 -30.22 -2.19
CA ARG A 22 -3.69 -30.38 -0.72
C ARG A 22 -4.91 -31.12 -0.21
N GLU A 23 -6.09 -30.72 -0.66
CA GLU A 23 -7.34 -31.38 -0.25
C GLU A 23 -7.32 -32.86 -0.64
N SER A 24 -6.75 -33.18 -1.81
CA SER A 24 -6.57 -34.55 -2.29
C SER A 24 -5.55 -35.34 -1.46
N GLN A 25 -4.43 -34.73 -1.03
CA GLN A 25 -3.40 -35.38 -0.21
C GLN A 25 -3.82 -35.57 1.26
N GLN A 26 -4.55 -34.61 1.84
CA GLN A 26 -5.09 -34.73 3.20
C GLN A 26 -6.14 -35.84 3.33
N ALA A 27 -6.93 -36.09 2.28
CA ALA A 27 -7.84 -37.23 2.25
C ALA A 27 -7.13 -38.60 2.28
N HIS A 28 -5.83 -38.66 1.95
CA HIS A 28 -5.02 -39.89 1.92
C HIS A 28 -4.02 -40.00 3.09
N GLN A 29 -3.83 -38.95 3.91
CA GLN A 29 -2.90 -38.94 5.05
C GLN A 29 -3.60 -38.48 6.33
N ALA A 30 -4.41 -39.36 6.93
CA ALA A 30 -5.00 -39.14 8.25
C ALA A 30 -4.04 -39.42 9.44
N GLU A 31 -2.75 -39.74 9.20
CA GLU A 31 -1.84 -40.20 10.27
C GLU A 31 -0.52 -39.44 10.46
N PHE A 32 -0.24 -38.36 9.73
CA PHE A 32 0.95 -37.54 10.01
C PHE A 32 0.59 -36.21 10.68
N THR A 33 0.69 -36.21 12.00
CA THR A 33 0.70 -35.04 12.89
C THR A 33 2.00 -34.26 12.70
N GLY A 34 2.08 -33.51 11.61
CA GLY A 34 3.14 -32.52 11.39
C GLY A 34 2.49 -31.25 10.90
N ASN A 35 2.29 -30.29 11.81
CA ASN A 35 1.72 -28.97 11.58
C ASN A 35 2.59 -28.19 10.58
N ASN A 36 2.43 -28.45 9.29
CA ASN A 36 3.14 -27.75 8.24
C ASN A 36 2.22 -26.65 7.70
N ASP A 37 2.04 -25.63 8.54
CA ASP A 37 1.36 -24.39 8.23
C ASP A 37 2.21 -23.58 7.23
N TYR A 38 2.25 -24.06 5.99
CA TYR A 38 2.87 -23.37 4.89
C TYR A 38 2.04 -22.13 4.53
N SER A 39 2.51 -20.96 4.96
CA SER A 39 1.99 -19.68 4.55
C SER A 39 2.67 -19.21 3.25
N ILE A 40 1.88 -18.88 2.25
CA ILE A 40 2.31 -18.22 1.02
C ILE A 40 2.28 -16.71 1.23
N PHE A 41 3.40 -16.04 0.98
CA PHE A 41 3.51 -14.59 1.01
C PHE A 41 3.74 -14.04 -0.39
N LEU A 42 2.71 -13.43 -0.98
CA LEU A 42 2.74 -12.86 -2.32
C LEU A 42 3.11 -11.38 -2.25
N VAL A 43 4.27 -11.03 -2.80
CA VAL A 43 4.73 -9.64 -2.91
C VAL A 43 4.53 -9.14 -4.33
N ILE A 44 3.83 -8.03 -4.49
CA ILE A 44 3.59 -7.38 -5.78
C ILE A 44 4.13 -5.96 -5.70
N ALA A 45 5.18 -5.68 -6.46
CA ALA A 45 5.78 -4.35 -6.55
C ALA A 45 5.42 -3.65 -7.86
N GLY A 46 5.30 -2.32 -7.82
CA GLY A 46 5.20 -1.49 -9.03
C GLY A 46 3.81 -1.40 -9.66
N LEU A 47 2.75 -1.74 -8.92
CA LEU A 47 1.36 -1.60 -9.39
C LEU A 47 1.00 -0.12 -9.65
N ASP A 48 1.57 0.78 -8.87
CA ASP A 48 1.51 2.22 -9.05
C ASP A 48 2.17 2.66 -10.37
N THR A 49 3.40 2.24 -10.64
CA THR A 49 4.11 2.53 -11.91
C THR A 49 3.34 1.97 -13.12
N LEU A 50 2.80 0.75 -13.00
CA LEU A 50 1.94 0.17 -14.04
C LEU A 50 0.72 1.07 -14.31
N THR A 51 0.07 1.53 -13.25
CA THR A 51 -1.14 2.36 -13.35
C THR A 51 -0.83 3.74 -13.91
N GLU A 52 0.26 4.38 -13.49
CA GLU A 52 0.76 5.63 -14.06
C GLU A 52 1.05 5.50 -15.57
N GLY A 53 1.62 4.36 -15.99
CA GLY A 53 1.82 4.05 -17.40
C GLY A 53 0.51 4.02 -18.19
N VAL A 54 -0.56 3.48 -17.61
CA VAL A 54 -1.90 3.43 -18.22
C VAL A 54 -2.53 4.82 -18.28
N VAL A 55 -2.35 5.63 -17.23
CA VAL A 55 -2.85 7.01 -17.22
C VAL A 55 -2.17 7.84 -18.30
N ARG A 56 -0.85 7.74 -18.41
CA ARG A 56 -0.07 8.46 -19.44
C ARG A 56 -0.47 8.05 -20.86
N ALA A 57 -0.77 6.77 -21.08
CA ALA A 57 -1.14 6.26 -22.40
C ALA A 57 -2.63 6.43 -22.75
N SER A 58 -3.51 6.63 -21.75
CA SER A 58 -4.96 6.60 -21.97
C SER A 58 -5.68 7.70 -21.18
N SER A 59 -5.99 7.47 -19.90
CA SER A 59 -6.64 8.47 -19.06
C SER A 59 -6.59 8.08 -17.58
N THR A 60 -6.74 9.06 -16.69
CA THR A 60 -6.84 8.85 -15.24
C THR A 60 -7.99 7.93 -14.88
N VAL A 61 -9.15 8.09 -15.55
CA VAL A 61 -10.33 7.25 -15.32
C VAL A 61 -10.01 5.78 -15.63
N ARG A 62 -9.35 5.51 -16.76
CA ARG A 62 -8.99 4.14 -17.15
C ARG A 62 -7.95 3.55 -16.22
N GLY A 63 -6.92 4.31 -15.84
CA GLY A 63 -5.92 3.86 -14.86
C GLY A 63 -6.57 3.51 -13.52
N THR A 64 -7.48 4.35 -13.04
CA THR A 64 -8.24 4.12 -11.80
C THR A 64 -9.07 2.84 -11.89
N ALA A 65 -9.81 2.65 -12.99
CA ALA A 65 -10.66 1.47 -13.17
C ALA A 65 -9.84 0.17 -13.18
N VAL A 66 -8.69 0.18 -13.84
CA VAL A 66 -7.77 -0.97 -13.90
C VAL A 66 -7.21 -1.28 -12.52
N LEU A 67 -6.72 -0.27 -11.82
CA LEU A 67 -6.20 -0.40 -10.46
C LEU A 67 -7.26 -0.94 -9.50
N SER A 68 -8.47 -0.37 -9.52
CA SER A 68 -9.62 -0.85 -8.73
C SER A 68 -9.91 -2.34 -8.99
N ASN A 69 -9.90 -2.76 -10.26
CA ASN A 69 -10.18 -4.15 -10.59
C ASN A 69 -9.07 -5.09 -10.08
N ILE A 70 -7.80 -4.71 -10.21
CA ILE A 70 -6.67 -5.48 -9.69
C ILE A 70 -6.75 -5.61 -8.16
N LEU A 71 -6.95 -4.49 -7.44
CA LEU A 71 -7.08 -4.49 -5.99
C LEU A 71 -8.26 -5.36 -5.53
N ARG A 72 -9.39 -5.30 -6.25
CA ARG A 72 -10.55 -6.16 -5.99
C ARG A 72 -10.20 -7.63 -6.13
N THR A 73 -9.56 -8.04 -7.22
CA THR A 73 -9.14 -9.43 -7.45
C THR A 73 -8.18 -9.91 -6.37
N LEU A 74 -7.18 -9.11 -6.01
CA LEU A 74 -6.21 -9.47 -4.96
C LEU A 74 -6.85 -9.57 -3.58
N THR A 75 -7.79 -8.66 -3.27
CA THR A 75 -8.56 -8.70 -2.02
C THR A 75 -9.41 -9.97 -1.95
N GLN A 76 -10.08 -10.32 -3.05
CA GLN A 76 -10.88 -11.55 -3.14
C GLN A 76 -9.99 -12.79 -2.94
N LEU A 77 -8.86 -12.86 -3.63
CA LEU A 77 -7.91 -13.96 -3.53
C LEU A 77 -7.35 -14.11 -2.11
N SER A 78 -6.91 -13.01 -1.50
CA SER A 78 -6.43 -12.96 -0.11
C SER A 78 -7.49 -13.43 0.88
N ARG A 79 -8.75 -12.99 0.74
CA ARG A 79 -9.85 -13.43 1.61
C ARG A 79 -10.22 -14.90 1.43
N MET A 80 -10.28 -15.34 0.18
CA MET A 80 -10.60 -16.73 -0.18
C MET A 80 -9.59 -17.73 0.37
N HIS A 81 -8.33 -17.31 0.49
CA HIS A 81 -7.23 -18.13 1.00
C HIS A 81 -6.63 -17.58 2.30
N SER A 82 -7.44 -16.90 3.12
CA SER A 82 -6.98 -16.15 4.30
C SER A 82 -6.26 -16.98 5.36
N SER A 83 -6.44 -18.30 5.37
CA SER A 83 -5.73 -19.21 6.27
C SER A 83 -4.27 -19.44 5.90
N TYR A 84 -3.86 -19.18 4.66
CA TYR A 84 -2.49 -19.47 4.21
C TYR A 84 -1.93 -18.49 3.18
N LEU A 85 -2.67 -17.49 2.71
CA LEU A 85 -2.18 -16.50 1.76
C LEU A 85 -2.17 -15.10 2.40
N SER A 86 -1.01 -14.46 2.36
CA SER A 86 -0.86 -13.05 2.66
C SER A 86 -0.33 -12.32 1.42
N VAL A 87 -0.87 -11.13 1.15
CA VAL A 87 -0.53 -10.32 -0.03
C VAL A 87 0.00 -8.97 0.43
N MET A 88 1.21 -8.62 -0.02
CA MET A 88 1.82 -7.30 0.22
C MET A 88 1.98 -6.57 -1.11
N LEU A 89 1.45 -5.34 -1.15
CA LEU A 89 1.64 -4.42 -2.27
C LEU A 89 2.74 -3.43 -1.92
N VAL A 90 3.72 -3.32 -2.81
CA VAL A 90 4.86 -2.41 -2.66
C VAL A 90 4.78 -1.33 -3.72
N ASN A 91 4.45 -0.11 -3.28
CA ASN A 91 4.55 1.06 -4.13
C ASN A 91 6.03 1.38 -4.37
N THR A 92 6.33 1.71 -5.62
CA THR A 92 7.67 2.09 -6.11
C THR A 92 7.78 3.60 -6.32
N SER A 93 6.65 4.29 -6.43
CA SER A 93 6.50 5.73 -6.40
C SER A 93 6.43 6.22 -4.95
N GLY A 94 7.07 7.36 -4.66
CA GLY A 94 6.88 8.04 -3.38
C GLY A 94 5.43 8.51 -3.19
N VAL A 95 4.98 8.59 -1.95
CA VAL A 95 3.66 9.12 -1.57
C VAL A 95 3.80 10.54 -1.00
N GLY A 96 2.77 11.36 -1.13
CA GLY A 96 2.78 12.77 -0.75
C GLY A 96 3.33 13.72 -1.82
N ALA A 97 3.21 15.03 -1.59
CA ALA A 97 3.88 16.01 -2.42
C ALA A 97 5.38 15.89 -2.11
N MET A 98 6.18 15.45 -3.07
CA MET A 98 7.62 15.65 -2.97
C MET A 98 7.81 17.17 -2.94
N THR A 99 7.90 17.77 -1.74
CA THR A 99 8.54 19.07 -1.64
C THR A 99 9.98 18.79 -2.02
N SER A 100 10.28 18.99 -3.31
CA SER A 100 11.63 19.28 -3.72
C SER A 100 12.15 20.28 -2.70
N ASP A 101 13.32 20.01 -2.13
CA ASP A 101 14.11 20.99 -1.40
C ASP A 101 14.38 22.16 -2.37
N THR A 102 13.38 23.04 -2.55
CA THR A 102 13.57 24.34 -3.14
C THR A 102 14.28 25.11 -2.07
N HIS A 103 15.60 25.01 -2.13
CA HIS A 103 16.57 25.89 -1.53
C HIS A 103 15.96 27.29 -1.43
N VAL A 104 15.48 27.64 -0.24
CA VAL A 104 14.79 28.90 -0.01
C VAL A 104 15.86 29.98 -0.11
N THR A 105 15.98 30.62 -1.27
CA THR A 105 16.81 31.82 -1.41
C THR A 105 16.28 32.87 -0.41
N PRO A 106 17.11 33.34 0.53
CA PRO A 106 16.67 34.29 1.53
C PRO A 106 16.60 35.67 0.87
N GLY A 107 15.40 36.10 0.52
CA GLY A 107 15.17 37.49 0.11
C GLY A 107 14.01 37.65 -0.84
N GLN A 108 12.80 37.76 -0.30
CA GLN A 108 11.89 38.86 -0.61
C GLN A 108 10.68 38.82 0.34
N MET A 109 10.68 39.77 1.28
CA MET A 109 9.49 40.13 2.02
C MET A 109 8.51 40.88 1.10
N GLN A 110 7.25 40.44 1.07
CA GLN A 110 6.08 41.31 0.90
C GLN A 110 4.87 40.64 1.59
N GLN A 111 4.70 40.86 2.88
CA GLN A 111 3.85 41.90 3.52
C GLN A 111 2.35 41.55 3.62
N ARG A 112 2.00 40.98 4.79
CA ARG A 112 0.80 41.16 5.63
C ARG A 112 -0.61 40.74 5.13
N ARG A 113 -1.20 39.78 5.86
CA ARG A 113 -2.47 40.00 6.59
C ARG A 113 -2.61 39.10 7.85
N ASN A 114 -2.73 39.79 8.99
CA ASN A 114 -3.13 39.46 10.38
C ASN A 114 -3.33 37.99 10.89
N PRO A 115 -2.93 37.72 12.16
CA PRO A 115 -3.24 36.49 12.88
C PRO A 115 -4.39 36.70 13.88
N ARG A 116 -5.61 36.22 13.59
CA ARG A 116 -6.60 35.83 14.61
C ARG A 116 -7.84 35.21 13.97
N ASN A 117 -8.32 34.13 14.59
CA ASN A 117 -9.61 33.46 14.39
C ASN A 117 -9.76 32.61 13.11
N ASN A 118 -9.30 31.36 13.19
CA ASN A 118 -10.21 30.21 13.26
C ASN A 118 -9.36 28.93 13.29
N LEU A 119 -9.21 28.36 14.50
CA LEU A 119 -8.87 26.96 14.74
C LEU A 119 -10.04 26.10 14.24
N GLN A 120 -10.17 26.02 12.93
CA GLN A 120 -11.04 25.07 12.24
C GLN A 120 -10.38 24.80 10.90
N VAL A 121 -9.11 24.36 10.96
CA VAL A 121 -8.55 23.56 9.87
C VAL A 121 -9.45 22.33 9.84
N SER A 122 -10.41 22.38 8.92
CA SER A 122 -11.16 21.21 8.46
C SER A 122 -10.17 20.06 8.46
N ARG A 123 -10.36 19.06 9.33
CA ARG A 123 -9.54 17.85 9.32
C ARG A 123 -9.90 17.14 8.03
N GLU A 124 -9.28 17.59 6.94
CA GLU A 124 -9.63 17.17 5.60
C GLU A 124 -9.32 15.69 5.49
N ASP A 125 -10.39 14.90 5.35
CA ASP A 125 -10.42 13.44 5.23
C ASP A 125 -9.27 12.93 4.33
N GLY A 126 -8.24 12.35 4.94
CA GLY A 126 -7.03 11.88 4.25
C GLY A 126 -5.99 11.28 5.20
N LEU A 127 -5.16 10.36 4.69
CA LEU A 127 -4.06 9.77 5.45
C LEU A 127 -2.87 10.73 5.55
N HIS A 128 -2.30 10.79 6.75
CA HIS A 128 -1.18 11.64 7.13
C HIS A 128 -0.12 10.81 7.87
N SER A 129 1.14 11.22 7.76
CA SER A 129 2.23 10.71 8.61
C SER A 129 2.34 11.56 9.87
N ILE A 130 2.62 10.95 11.03
CA ILE A 130 2.95 11.69 12.26
C ILE A 130 4.24 12.51 12.14
N PHE A 131 5.13 12.11 11.22
CA PHE A 131 6.40 12.81 10.96
C PHE A 131 6.25 13.93 9.93
N HIS A 132 5.20 13.88 9.10
CA HIS A 132 4.91 14.85 8.04
C HIS A 132 3.41 15.21 8.01
N ALA A 133 2.88 15.68 9.14
CA ALA A 133 1.43 15.87 9.34
C ALA A 133 0.82 17.00 8.48
N SER A 134 1.66 17.86 7.89
CA SER A 134 1.21 18.97 7.02
C SER A 134 0.78 18.52 5.63
N GLU A 135 1.14 17.30 5.20
CA GLU A 135 0.93 16.84 3.83
C GLU A 135 0.02 15.61 3.78
N LYS A 136 -0.86 15.57 2.78
CA LYS A 136 -1.69 14.39 2.50
C LYS A 136 -0.86 13.38 1.71
N LEU A 137 -0.88 12.13 2.16
CA LEU A 137 -0.13 11.04 1.51
C LEU A 137 -0.77 10.59 0.19
N PHE A 138 -2.10 10.64 0.09
CA PHE A 138 -2.87 10.17 -1.09
C PHE A 138 -3.72 11.30 -1.72
N PRO A 139 -3.10 12.35 -2.30
CA PRO A 139 -3.84 13.48 -2.86
C PRO A 139 -4.53 13.15 -4.19
N SER A 140 -4.05 12.15 -4.94
CA SER A 140 -4.61 11.80 -6.26
C SER A 140 -5.72 10.75 -6.18
N LEU A 141 -6.63 10.76 -7.17
CA LEU A 141 -7.72 9.77 -7.25
C LEU A 141 -7.18 8.32 -7.28
N LEU A 142 -6.08 8.08 -7.99
CA LEU A 142 -5.42 6.77 -8.05
C LEU A 142 -4.94 6.31 -6.68
N MET A 143 -4.31 7.23 -5.95
CA MET A 143 -3.79 7.01 -4.61
C MET A 143 -4.94 6.76 -3.61
N ARG A 144 -6.07 7.45 -3.75
CA ARG A 144 -7.30 7.15 -2.98
C ARG A 144 -7.89 5.77 -3.31
N THR A 145 -7.76 5.31 -4.55
CA THR A 145 -8.17 3.94 -4.92
C THR A 145 -7.30 2.88 -4.23
N LEU A 146 -5.98 3.11 -4.13
CA LEU A 146 -5.10 2.27 -3.29
C LEU A 146 -5.54 2.30 -1.83
N GLU A 147 -5.79 3.49 -1.31
CA GLU A 147 -6.24 3.69 0.07
C GLU A 147 -7.46 2.83 0.38
N GLN A 148 -8.50 2.82 -0.47
CA GLN A 148 -9.73 2.07 -0.21
C GLN A 148 -9.57 0.55 -0.34
N GLY A 149 -8.70 0.08 -1.24
CA GLY A 149 -8.56 -1.34 -1.57
C GLY A 149 -7.65 -2.15 -0.64
N ILE A 150 -7.00 -1.52 0.35
CA ILE A 150 -5.96 -2.16 1.16
C ILE A 150 -6.30 -2.07 2.66
N ASP A 151 -6.14 -3.17 3.39
CA ASP A 151 -6.48 -3.27 4.81
C ASP A 151 -5.50 -2.50 5.71
N ALA A 152 -4.20 -2.56 5.42
CA ALA A 152 -3.17 -1.87 6.19
C ALA A 152 -2.14 -1.21 5.26
N HIS A 153 -1.70 0.00 5.61
CA HIS A 153 -0.65 0.71 4.88
C HIS A 153 0.52 0.98 5.82
N LEU A 154 1.70 0.57 5.36
CA LEU A 154 2.97 0.86 5.99
C LEU A 154 3.68 1.95 5.18
N LEU A 155 4.06 3.03 5.84
CA LEU A 155 4.85 4.11 5.25
C LEU A 155 6.30 3.93 5.66
N LEU A 156 7.19 3.79 4.67
CA LEU A 156 8.62 3.91 4.88
C LEU A 156 9.03 5.35 4.60
N SER A 157 9.64 6.02 5.58
CA SER A 157 10.13 7.38 5.46
C SER A 157 11.55 7.52 6.00
N THR A 158 12.22 8.62 5.66
CA THR A 158 13.50 9.00 6.25
C THR A 158 13.29 10.20 7.17
N VAL A 159 13.52 10.02 8.47
CA VAL A 159 13.35 11.06 9.49
C VAL A 159 14.68 11.29 10.17
N LYS A 160 15.27 12.49 10.02
CA LYS A 160 16.58 12.83 10.60
C LYS A 160 17.65 11.75 10.34
N SER A 161 17.73 11.30 9.09
CA SER A 161 18.65 10.26 8.61
C SER A 161 18.39 8.82 9.09
N ALA A 162 17.34 8.57 9.87
CA ALA A 162 16.88 7.22 10.20
C ALA A 162 15.75 6.78 9.26
N HIS A 163 15.75 5.51 8.88
CA HIS A 163 14.60 4.91 8.20
C HIS A 163 13.54 4.54 9.23
N VAL A 164 12.31 4.99 9.02
CA VAL A 164 11.18 4.74 9.92
C VAL A 164 10.06 4.09 9.16
N VAL A 165 9.53 3.00 9.72
CA VAL A 165 8.29 2.36 9.26
C VAL A 165 7.17 2.82 10.17
N GLU A 166 6.11 3.37 9.58
CA GLU A 166 4.92 3.87 10.28
C GLU A 166 3.67 3.15 9.77
N VAL A 167 2.76 2.78 10.66
CA VAL A 167 1.42 2.30 10.29
C VAL A 167 0.52 3.52 10.08
N ILE A 168 0.25 3.87 8.82
CA ILE A 168 -0.59 5.03 8.46
C ILE A 168 -2.07 4.64 8.25
N LYS A 169 -2.34 3.35 8.00
CA LYS A 169 -3.70 2.79 7.96
C LYS A 169 -3.68 1.40 8.57
N ASP A 170 -4.70 1.13 9.37
CA ASP A 170 -5.05 -0.21 9.87
C ASP A 170 -6.57 -0.31 9.92
N ARG A 171 -7.16 -1.20 9.13
CA ARG A 171 -8.61 -1.42 9.07
C ARG A 171 -9.20 -1.87 10.42
N VAL A 172 -8.43 -2.55 11.28
CA VAL A 172 -8.88 -3.01 12.60
C VAL A 172 -8.76 -1.91 13.66
N GLY A 173 -7.96 -0.87 13.39
CA GLY A 173 -7.96 0.40 14.13
C GLY A 173 -7.03 0.49 15.35
N ASN A 174 -6.16 -0.49 15.58
CA ASN A 174 -5.31 -0.55 16.79
C ASN A 174 -3.82 -0.26 16.52
N GLY A 175 -3.43 -0.26 15.25
CA GLY A 175 -2.05 -0.09 14.80
C GLY A 175 -1.69 1.32 14.35
N VAL A 176 -2.66 2.17 13.99
CA VAL A 176 -2.37 3.49 13.38
C VAL A 176 -1.51 4.36 14.29
N GLY A 177 -0.46 4.97 13.73
CA GLY A 177 0.50 5.81 14.45
C GLY A 177 1.59 5.05 15.20
N ARG A 178 1.57 3.71 15.21
CA ARG A 178 2.72 2.92 15.66
C ARG A 178 3.83 3.03 14.63
N TRP A 179 5.06 3.09 15.10
CA TRP A 179 6.25 3.18 14.25
C TRP A 179 7.44 2.47 14.88
N CYS A 180 8.40 2.11 14.05
CA CYS A 180 9.71 1.61 14.48
C CYS A 180 10.81 2.11 13.54
N THR A 181 12.04 2.15 14.05
CA THR A 181 13.21 2.37 13.21
C THR A 181 13.54 1.09 12.45
N TRP A 182 13.78 1.22 11.16
CA TRP A 182 14.31 0.14 10.35
C TRP A 182 15.83 0.11 10.51
N ASP A 183 16.31 -0.74 11.41
CA ASP A 183 17.75 -1.01 11.56
C ASP A 183 18.18 -2.10 10.55
N LYS A 184 19.30 -1.87 9.86
CA LYS A 184 19.88 -2.83 8.91
C LYS A 184 20.72 -3.90 9.61
N GLN A 185 20.94 -3.81 10.92
CA GLN A 185 21.63 -4.85 11.67
C GLN A 185 20.73 -6.06 11.91
N ILE A 186 20.70 -6.95 10.92
CA ILE A 186 20.34 -8.36 11.14
C ILE A 186 21.60 -9.01 11.73
N HIS A 187 21.58 -9.28 13.04
CA HIS A 187 22.62 -10.06 13.72
C HIS A 187 22.51 -11.55 13.39
#